data_AF-A0A0G3V036-F1
#
_entry.id   AF-A0A0G3V036-F1
#
_cell.length_a   1.000
_cell.length_b   1.000
_cell.length_c   1.000
_cell.angle_alpha   90.00
_cell.angle_beta   90.00
_cell.angle_gamma   90.00
#
_symmetry.space_group_name_H-M   'P 1'
#
loop_
_entity.id
_entity.type
_entity.pdbx_description
1 polymer ?
#
loop_
_entity_poly.entity_id
_entity_poly.type
_entity_poly.pdbx_seq_one_letter_code
_entity_poly.pdbx_strand_id
1 'polypeptide(L)'
;MRTINATRVQLVTAMSAHLAGYHQATGAGLGDLLATGRENPAGAIFDRAVDRGEIAPDRLSERVKSLPFDLLRHEILVTRAPAPDDVLEEIGDTIFLPLVR
;
A
#
# COMPACT_ATOMS: atom_id res chain seq x y z
N MET A 1 -6.08 -5.54 -4.20
CA MET A 1 -5.18 -4.61 -4.93
C MET A 1 -5.94 -3.68 -5.86
N ARG A 2 -6.67 -4.18 -6.87
CA ARG A 2 -7.35 -3.37 -7.90
C ARG A 2 -8.23 -2.22 -7.37
N THR A 3 -9.07 -2.45 -6.35
CA THR A 3 -9.90 -1.40 -5.73
C THR A 3 -9.08 -0.30 -5.04
N ILE A 4 -7.97 -0.66 -4.39
CA ILE A 4 -7.06 0.30 -3.74
C ILE A 4 -6.29 1.12 -4.77
N ASN A 5 -5.94 0.50 -5.90
CA ASN A 5 -5.25 1.14 -7.03
C ASN A 5 -6.10 2.26 -7.63
N ALA A 6 -7.38 2.00 -7.93
CA ALA A 6 -8.27 2.98 -8.54
C ALA A 6 -8.53 4.22 -7.67
N THR A 7 -8.68 4.04 -6.35
CA THR A 7 -8.99 5.14 -5.42
C THR A 7 -7.78 6.04 -5.12
N ARG A 8 -6.55 5.51 -5.16
CA ARG A 8 -5.34 6.25 -4.74
C ARG A 8 -4.79 7.22 -5.78
N VAL A 9 -5.10 7.03 -7.06
CA VAL A 9 -4.59 7.89 -8.16
C VAL A 9 -5.09 9.33 -8.02
N GLN A 10 -6.38 9.52 -7.69
CA GLN A 10 -6.97 10.87 -7.54
C GLN A 10 -6.37 11.65 -6.35
N LEU A 11 -5.98 10.95 -5.29
CA LEU A 11 -5.33 11.57 -4.12
C LEU A 11 -3.90 12.01 -4.47
N VAL A 12 -3.13 11.19 -5.18
CA VAL A 12 -1.73 11.48 -5.54
C VAL A 12 -1.60 12.64 -6.55
N THR A 13 -2.54 12.76 -7.51
CA THR A 13 -2.57 13.88 -8.46
C THR A 13 -2.83 15.22 -7.76
N ALA A 14 -3.69 15.25 -6.73
CA ALA A 14 -3.94 16.45 -5.92
C ALA A 14 -2.76 16.80 -5.00
N MET A 15 -1.99 15.80 -4.53
CA MET A 15 -0.87 15.99 -3.59
C MET A 15 0.39 16.59 -4.23
N SER A 16 0.74 16.20 -5.46
CA SER A 16 1.98 16.66 -6.11
C SER A 16 1.94 18.15 -6.47
N ALA A 17 0.75 18.71 -6.65
CA ALA A 17 0.57 20.12 -7.04
C ALA A 17 0.54 21.09 -5.83
N HIS A 18 0.37 20.63 -4.58
CA HIS A 18 0.06 21.51 -3.45
C HIS A 18 0.72 21.13 -2.11
N LEU A 19 1.91 20.51 -2.13
CA LEU A 19 2.60 20.08 -0.90
C LEU A 19 2.86 21.22 0.10
N ALA A 20 3.18 22.42 -0.38
CA ALA A 20 3.42 23.59 0.47
C ALA A 20 2.12 24.15 1.09
N GLY A 21 1.05 24.26 0.29
CA GLY A 21 -0.24 24.80 0.76
C GLY A 21 -0.98 23.85 1.70
N TYR A 22 -0.86 22.54 1.47
CA TYR A 22 -1.49 21.53 2.32
C TYR A 22 -0.90 21.46 3.72
N HIS A 23 0.44 21.50 3.85
CA HIS A 23 1.14 21.54 5.14
C HIS A 23 0.76 22.79 5.95
N GLN A 24 0.64 23.94 5.28
CA GLN A 24 0.26 25.20 5.92
C GLN A 24 -1.22 25.23 6.37
N ALA A 25 -2.10 24.53 5.66
CA ALA A 25 -3.53 24.48 5.97
C ALA A 25 -3.93 23.40 6.99
N THR A 26 -3.21 22.28 7.03
CA THR A 26 -3.60 21.08 7.81
C THR A 26 -2.60 20.69 8.90
N GLY A 27 -1.36 21.20 8.85
CA GLY A 27 -0.27 20.74 9.72
C GLY A 27 0.23 19.33 9.42
N ALA A 28 -0.36 18.63 8.45
CA ALA A 28 0.02 17.28 8.06
C ALA A 28 1.21 17.32 7.08
N GLY A 29 2.26 16.59 7.41
CA GLY A 29 3.45 16.46 6.58
C GLY A 29 3.26 15.45 5.45
N LEU A 30 4.22 15.45 4.50
CA LEU A 30 4.33 14.38 3.51
C LEU A 30 4.35 12.99 4.19
N GLY A 31 4.93 12.88 5.39
CA GLY A 31 4.93 11.65 6.18
C GLY A 31 3.54 11.17 6.61
N ASP A 32 2.68 12.07 7.09
CA ASP A 32 1.31 11.74 7.53
C ASP A 32 0.45 11.37 6.33
N LEU A 33 0.63 12.09 5.23
CA LEU A 33 -0.02 11.85 3.95
C LEU A 33 0.38 10.51 3.34
N LEU A 34 1.66 10.14 3.41
CA LEU A 34 2.16 8.81 3.01
C LEU A 34 1.71 7.71 4.00
N ALA A 35 1.49 8.06 5.27
CA ALA A 35 0.91 7.19 6.28
C ALA A 35 -0.62 7.05 6.16
N THR A 36 -1.32 7.94 5.44
CA THR A 36 -2.75 7.76 5.19
C THR A 36 -3.00 6.45 4.45
N GLY A 37 -3.92 5.64 4.98
CA GLY A 37 -4.18 4.27 4.55
C GLY A 37 -3.13 3.24 4.98
N ARG A 38 -2.28 3.56 5.99
CA ARG A 38 -1.51 2.57 6.77
C ARG A 38 -2.37 1.97 7.91
N GLU A 39 -3.46 2.64 8.30
CA GLU A 39 -4.52 2.00 9.07
C GLU A 39 -4.97 0.77 8.28
N ASN A 40 -4.82 -0.39 8.92
CA ASN A 40 -4.71 -1.68 8.26
C ASN A 40 -6.07 -2.40 8.28
N PRO A 41 -6.96 -2.22 7.28
CA PRO A 41 -8.17 -3.04 7.17
C PRO A 41 -7.85 -4.51 6.81
N ALA A 42 -6.58 -4.83 6.52
CA ALA A 42 -6.15 -6.17 6.12
C ALA A 42 -5.71 -7.05 7.29
N GLY A 43 -5.71 -6.57 8.55
CA GLY A 43 -5.45 -7.42 9.72
C GLY A 43 -6.31 -8.69 9.70
N ALA A 44 -7.62 -8.52 9.58
CA ALA A 44 -8.57 -9.63 9.47
C ALA A 44 -8.38 -10.49 8.20
N ILE A 45 -7.76 -9.97 7.14
CA ILE A 45 -7.45 -10.76 5.93
C ILE A 45 -6.27 -11.67 6.22
N PHE A 46 -5.23 -11.15 6.88
CA PHE A 46 -4.07 -11.94 7.29
C PHE A 46 -4.44 -12.98 8.33
N ASP A 47 -5.23 -12.62 9.34
CA ASP A 47 -5.67 -13.57 10.38
C ASP A 47 -6.39 -14.77 9.73
N ARG A 48 -7.34 -14.51 8.83
CA ARG A 48 -8.03 -15.59 8.09
C ARG A 48 -7.10 -16.42 7.21
N ALA A 49 -6.04 -15.83 6.66
CA ALA A 49 -5.08 -16.56 5.83
C ALA A 49 -4.17 -17.45 6.69
N VAL A 50 -3.79 -16.99 7.90
CA VAL A 50 -3.12 -17.83 8.91
C VAL A 50 -4.03 -18.99 9.31
N ASP A 51 -5.30 -18.71 9.61
CA ASP A 51 -6.28 -19.74 10.01
C ASP A 51 -6.46 -20.83 8.95
N ARG A 52 -6.33 -20.47 7.65
CA ARG A 52 -6.38 -21.42 6.53
C ARG A 52 -5.06 -22.15 6.28
N GLY A 53 -3.98 -21.79 6.99
CA GLY A 53 -2.64 -22.32 6.75
C GLY A 53 -2.02 -21.84 5.42
N GLU A 54 -2.50 -20.74 4.85
CA GLU A 54 -1.98 -20.17 3.60
C GLU A 54 -0.71 -19.32 3.82
N ILE A 55 -0.49 -18.87 5.05
CA ILE A 55 0.67 -18.05 5.44
C ILE A 55 1.21 -18.50 6.80
N ALA A 56 2.53 -18.44 6.95
CA ALA A 56 3.26 -18.72 8.18
C ALA A 56 3.24 -17.49 9.10
N PRO A 57 2.62 -17.57 10.29
CA PRO A 57 2.44 -16.40 11.16
C PRO A 57 3.75 -15.82 11.70
N ASP A 58 4.77 -16.66 11.87
CA ASP A 58 6.13 -16.26 12.29
C ASP A 58 6.85 -15.39 11.23
N ARG A 59 6.45 -15.50 9.96
CA ARG A 59 6.99 -14.69 8.86
C ARG A 59 6.27 -13.34 8.70
N LEU A 60 5.15 -13.14 9.40
CA LEU A 60 4.22 -12.03 9.18
C LEU A 60 4.48 -10.80 10.07
N SER A 61 5.68 -10.22 9.98
CA SER A 61 5.98 -8.96 10.68
C SER A 61 5.13 -7.78 10.16
N GLU A 62 4.98 -6.72 10.95
CA GLU A 62 4.25 -5.51 10.52
C GLU A 62 4.83 -4.89 9.23
N ARG A 63 6.15 -4.99 9.01
CA ARG A 63 6.78 -4.55 7.75
C ARG A 63 6.42 -5.43 6.57
N VAL A 64 6.31 -6.75 6.78
CA VAL A 64 5.88 -7.67 5.72
C VAL A 64 4.42 -7.42 5.37
N LYS A 65 3.55 -7.18 6.36
CA LYS A 65 2.15 -6.80 6.15
C LYS A 65 1.99 -5.50 5.35
N SER A 66 2.87 -4.51 5.56
CA SER A 66 2.78 -3.22 4.86
C SER A 66 3.38 -3.24 3.46
N LEU A 67 4.36 -4.11 3.21
CA LEU A 67 5.18 -4.13 1.99
C LEU A 67 4.38 -4.05 0.68
N PRO A 68 3.31 -4.83 0.45
CA PRO A 68 2.59 -4.77 -0.82
C PRO A 68 1.99 -3.40 -1.11
N PHE A 69 1.53 -2.71 -0.06
CA PHE A 69 0.95 -1.37 -0.16
C PHE A 69 2.01 -0.29 -0.31
N ASP A 70 3.18 -0.50 0.29
CA ASP A 70 4.32 0.41 0.15
C ASP A 70 4.88 0.35 -1.27
N LEU A 71 5.01 -0.83 -1.87
CA LEU A 71 5.41 -1.02 -3.27
C LEU A 71 4.39 -0.41 -4.25
N LEU A 72 3.10 -0.68 -4.06
CA LEU A 72 2.05 -0.08 -4.88
C LEU A 72 2.06 1.45 -4.78
N ARG A 73 2.25 2.00 -3.57
CA ARG A 73 2.33 3.45 -3.37
C ARG A 73 3.56 4.04 -4.08
N HIS A 74 4.71 3.39 -3.98
CA HIS A 74 5.91 3.79 -4.69
C HIS A 74 5.68 3.84 -6.21
N GLU A 75 5.09 2.78 -6.78
CA GLU A 75 4.80 2.70 -8.21
C GLU A 75 3.95 3.89 -8.68
N ILE A 76 2.85 4.17 -7.98
CA ILE A 76 1.95 5.28 -8.32
C ILE A 76 2.64 6.64 -8.17
N LEU A 77 3.50 6.81 -7.17
CA LEU A 77 4.21 8.08 -6.95
C LEU A 77 5.27 8.34 -8.02
N VAL A 78 5.98 7.30 -8.45
CA VAL A 78 7.03 7.41 -9.47
C VAL A 78 6.43 7.60 -10.85
N THR A 79 5.44 6.79 -11.22
CA THR A 79 4.83 6.82 -12.55
C THR A 79 3.77 7.90 -12.70
N ARG A 80 3.18 8.35 -11.59
CA ARG A 80 1.99 9.22 -11.56
C ARG A 80 0.79 8.64 -12.31
N ALA A 81 0.70 7.31 -12.33
CA ALA A 81 -0.35 6.56 -13.02
C ALA A 81 -0.84 5.40 -12.12
N PRO A 82 -2.03 4.82 -12.40
CA PRO A 82 -2.41 3.54 -11.80
C PRO A 82 -1.37 2.46 -12.17
N ALA A 83 -1.05 1.58 -11.23
CA ALA A 83 -0.19 0.44 -11.51
C ALA A 83 -0.88 -0.51 -12.51
N PRO A 84 -0.19 -0.98 -13.56
CA PRO A 84 -0.73 -1.97 -14.49
C PRO A 84 -0.89 -3.34 -13.81
N ASP A 85 -1.73 -4.22 -14.39
CA ASP A 85 -2.12 -5.49 -13.76
C ASP A 85 -0.92 -6.43 -13.53
N ASP A 86 0.05 -6.44 -14.44
CA ASP A 86 1.29 -7.21 -14.33
C ASP A 86 2.11 -6.79 -13.10
N VAL A 87 2.19 -5.49 -12.81
CA VAL A 87 2.85 -4.98 -11.60
C VAL A 87 2.09 -5.37 -10.34
N LEU A 88 0.75 -5.38 -10.38
CA LEU A 88 -0.05 -5.86 -9.24
C LEU A 88 0.19 -7.35 -8.96
N GLU A 89 0.31 -8.15 -10.01
CA GLU A 89 0.64 -9.58 -9.94
C GLU A 89 2.07 -9.80 -9.45
N GLU A 90 3.04 -9.01 -9.92
CA GLU A 90 4.43 -9.06 -9.43
C GLU A 90 4.50 -8.78 -7.92
N ILE A 91 3.86 -7.70 -7.46
CA ILE A 91 3.83 -7.32 -6.04
C ILE A 91 3.21 -8.44 -5.18
N GLY A 92 2.11 -9.03 -5.62
CA GLY A 92 1.40 -10.08 -4.88
C GLY A 92 2.10 -11.44 -4.93
N ASP A 93 2.24 -11.97 -6.15
CA ASP A 93 2.57 -13.37 -6.37
C ASP A 93 4.07 -13.61 -6.41
N THR A 94 4.83 -12.65 -6.95
CA THR A 94 6.28 -12.80 -7.11
C THR A 94 7.04 -12.29 -5.89
N ILE A 95 6.57 -11.21 -5.24
CA ILE A 95 7.28 -10.58 -4.13
C ILE A 95 6.67 -10.99 -2.79
N PHE A 96 5.38 -10.71 -2.57
CA PHE A 96 4.79 -10.86 -1.24
C PHE A 96 4.56 -12.30 -0.82
N LEU A 97 3.93 -13.13 -1.67
CA LEU A 97 3.59 -14.51 -1.32
C LEU A 97 4.80 -15.37 -0.89
N PRO A 98 5.96 -15.31 -1.55
CA PRO A 98 7.16 -16.04 -1.10
C PRO A 98 7.70 -15.60 0.26
N LEU A 99 7.38 -14.38 0.71
CA LEU A 99 7.80 -13.87 2.01
C LEU A 99 6.93 -14.38 3.16
N VAL A 100 5.67 -14.75 2.87
CA VAL A 100 4.68 -15.11 3.90
C VAL A 100 4.26 -16.57 3.89
N ARG A 101 4.52 -17.33 2.82
CA ARG A 101 4.26 -18.79 2.76
C ARG A 101 5.28 -19.62 3.51
#